data_AF-A0A1V6D7Z9-F1
#
_entry.id   AF-A0A1V6D7Z9-F1
#
_cell.length_a   1.000
_cell.length_b   1.000
_cell.length_c   1.000
_cell.angle_alpha   90.00
_cell.angle_beta   90.00
_cell.angle_gamma   90.00
#
_symmetry.space_group_name_H-M   'P 1'
#
loop_
_entity.id
_entity.type
_entity.pdbx_description
1 polymer ?
#
loop_
_entity_poly.entity_id
_entity_poly.type
_entity_poly.pdbx_seq_one_letter_code
_entity_poly.pdbx_strand_id
1 'polypeptide(L)'
;MNKRLIKQIIIGCLSAVIVGLAGWGIYYWLQPAPSCFDNKLNQDEEMVDCGGSCLACDLKYGTALQVLTTGQDAPFFVRNYDDLIDIVFKLVNNNPEWGAKSFSYQIILRNADQEEQIIDGTNFILPYERKTIIVPLVQLQIANPTNMEIKILPETISWVKATIDLAALGVEGVDLFSVDNVKLLYPKLPPAQQLNMYEFSKTLKLGTEDPEVANLQKVLAATPSIYPEGKITGYFDKATEAAVMRFQEKYNIRVTGQVGPQTRAKLNELYGTGFRSFSYTFTQYLEKGMEGIEVLNLQRALNLDATDKPQGSISGYFDEATEKALKEFQKKHGLIETGIVDYPTREVLNELFKEPTLEPMLTGEYFTPEEASLKVTGTLFNSSSLYWKEGKVGVLICDPEQNNQVVAVGMAPVENIYPRSSAPFTVIFKQNLGQKVVVCDKVVSVNILDENNGTLPTSGE
;
A
#
# COMPACT_ATOMS: atom_id res chain seq x y z
N MET A 1 17.44 101.20 9.40
CA MET A 1 16.47 100.22 8.86
C MET A 1 15.08 100.55 9.40
N ASN A 2 14.09 100.79 8.54
CA ASN A 2 12.77 101.30 8.94
C ASN A 2 12.05 100.27 9.83
N LYS A 3 11.48 100.66 10.99
CA LYS A 3 10.88 99.70 11.96
C LYS A 3 9.83 98.78 11.34
N ARG A 4 9.15 99.25 10.27
CA ARG A 4 8.21 98.46 9.46
C ARG A 4 8.90 97.35 8.64
N LEU A 5 10.04 97.65 8.04
CA LEU A 5 10.82 96.70 7.24
C LEU A 5 11.34 95.54 8.12
N ILE A 6 11.78 95.84 9.35
CA ILE A 6 12.24 94.82 10.31
C ILE A 6 11.10 93.85 10.65
N LYS A 7 9.90 94.36 10.93
CA LYS A 7 8.73 93.52 11.21
C LYS A 7 8.33 92.65 10.02
N GLN A 8 8.39 93.21 8.80
CA GLN A 8 8.08 92.46 7.57
C GLN A 8 9.09 91.33 7.32
N ILE A 9 10.38 91.58 7.56
CA ILE A 9 11.42 90.54 7.44
C ILE A 9 11.20 89.44 8.49
N ILE A 10 10.92 89.81 9.74
CA ILE A 10 10.66 88.81 10.81
C ILE A 10 9.45 87.96 10.47
N ILE A 11 8.34 88.57 10.05
CA ILE A 11 7.12 87.84 9.68
C ILE A 11 7.38 86.95 8.45
N GLY A 12 8.08 87.45 7.43
CA GLY A 12 8.44 86.69 6.24
C GLY A 12 9.28 85.45 6.57
N CYS A 13 10.31 85.61 7.41
CA CYS A 13 11.12 84.47 7.87
C CYS A 13 10.29 83.46 8.65
N LEU A 14 9.41 83.93 9.55
CA LEU A 14 8.59 83.05 10.38
C LEU A 14 7.56 82.27 9.54
N SER A 15 6.94 82.92 8.56
CA SER A 15 6.05 82.27 7.59
C SER A 15 6.79 81.26 6.71
N ALA A 16 8.01 81.59 6.25
CA ALA A 16 8.82 80.66 5.46
C ALA A 16 9.20 79.40 6.28
N VAL A 17 9.52 79.56 7.57
CA VAL A 17 9.78 78.43 8.47
C VAL A 17 8.54 77.57 8.65
N ILE A 18 7.36 78.17 8.87
CA ILE A 18 6.11 77.42 9.04
C ILE A 18 5.76 76.63 7.77
N VAL A 19 5.86 77.26 6.59
CA VAL A 19 5.60 76.58 5.30
C VAL A 19 6.64 75.49 5.05
N GLY A 20 7.90 75.72 5.39
CA GLY A 20 8.96 74.72 5.30
C GLY A 20 8.70 73.50 6.19
N LEU A 21 8.30 73.73 7.45
CA LEU A 21 7.97 72.64 8.38
C LEU A 21 6.70 71.88 7.96
N ALA A 22 5.67 72.58 7.46
CA ALA A 22 4.46 71.94 6.95
C ALA A 22 4.75 71.12 5.69
N GLY A 23 5.54 71.65 4.75
CA GLY A 23 5.99 70.93 3.56
C GLY A 23 6.84 69.71 3.90
N TRP A 24 7.74 69.85 4.89
CA TRP A 24 8.56 68.74 5.40
C TRP A 24 7.69 67.64 6.04
N GLY A 25 6.71 68.02 6.86
CA GLY A 25 5.76 67.08 7.46
C GLY A 25 4.90 66.35 6.42
N ILE A 26 4.37 67.08 5.44
CA ILE A 26 3.58 66.50 4.33
C ILE A 26 4.45 65.56 3.48
N TYR A 27 5.70 65.93 3.19
CA TYR A 27 6.64 65.10 2.45
C TYR A 27 6.89 63.76 3.16
N TYR A 28 7.07 63.77 4.48
CA TYR A 28 7.24 62.54 5.26
C TYR A 28 5.95 61.73 5.41
N TRP A 29 4.78 62.38 5.43
CA TRP A 29 3.47 61.72 5.56
C TRP A 29 2.98 61.09 4.24
N LEU A 30 3.42 61.60 3.09
CA LEU A 30 3.06 61.10 1.76
C LEU A 30 4.06 60.09 1.17
N GLN A 31 5.13 59.72 1.90
CA GLN A 31 5.99 58.61 1.47
C GLN A 31 5.14 57.33 1.46
N PRO A 32 5.03 56.61 0.32
CA PRO A 32 4.32 55.35 0.28
C PRO A 32 4.92 54.38 1.29
N ALA A 33 4.07 53.58 1.93
CA ALA A 33 4.54 52.59 2.89
C ALA A 33 5.52 51.65 2.17
N PRO A 34 6.73 51.46 2.72
CA PRO A 34 7.73 50.59 2.13
C PRO A 34 7.20 49.15 2.05
N SER A 35 7.49 48.47 0.95
CA SER A 35 7.02 47.12 0.71
C SER A 35 8.04 46.35 -0.11
N CYS A 36 8.28 45.09 0.25
CA CYS A 36 9.13 44.15 -0.48
C CYS A 36 8.58 43.73 -1.87
N PHE A 37 7.69 44.52 -2.48
CA PHE A 37 7.05 44.24 -3.76
C PHE A 37 6.76 45.53 -4.58
N ASP A 38 7.42 46.66 -4.28
CA ASP A 38 7.12 47.96 -4.89
C ASP A 38 8.07 48.38 -6.03
N ASN A 39 8.98 47.47 -6.40
CA ASN A 39 10.02 47.58 -7.40
C ASN A 39 10.98 48.76 -7.16
N LYS A 40 11.26 49.10 -5.89
CA LYS A 40 12.19 50.16 -5.50
C LYS A 40 13.14 49.69 -4.41
N LEU A 41 14.43 49.95 -4.57
CA LEU A 41 15.42 49.78 -3.52
C LEU A 41 15.18 50.80 -2.39
N ASN A 42 14.57 50.37 -1.30
CA ASN A 42 14.32 51.24 -0.16
C ASN A 42 14.55 50.52 1.19
N GLN A 43 14.50 51.27 2.29
CA GLN A 43 14.82 50.76 3.64
C GLN A 43 16.21 50.10 3.76
N ASP A 44 16.27 48.87 4.26
CA ASP A 44 17.46 48.06 4.47
C ASP A 44 17.64 46.98 3.39
N GLU A 45 16.90 47.07 2.28
CA GLU A 45 17.05 46.20 1.12
C GLU A 45 18.46 46.27 0.53
N GLU A 46 19.00 45.11 0.14
CA GLU A 46 20.30 44.98 -0.52
C GLU A 46 20.19 45.12 -2.04
N MET A 47 19.07 44.67 -2.63
CA MET A 47 18.68 44.91 -4.03
C MET A 47 17.16 45.14 -4.10
N VAL A 48 16.66 45.59 -5.25
CA VAL A 48 15.23 45.94 -5.43
C VAL A 48 14.32 44.81 -4.92
N ASP A 49 13.55 45.12 -3.88
CA ASP A 49 12.68 44.24 -3.11
C ASP A 49 13.29 42.92 -2.61
N CYS A 50 14.53 42.97 -2.11
CA CYS A 50 15.15 41.87 -1.38
C CYS A 50 16.30 42.36 -0.48
N GLY A 51 16.69 41.53 0.50
CA GLY A 51 17.71 41.86 1.49
C GLY A 51 17.18 42.69 2.65
N GLY A 52 17.97 42.81 3.72
CA GLY A 52 17.54 43.48 4.95
C GLY A 52 16.33 42.79 5.60
N SER A 53 15.24 43.56 5.74
CA SER A 53 13.95 43.10 6.26
C SER A 53 13.11 42.31 5.25
N CYS A 54 13.50 42.30 3.98
CA CYS A 54 12.87 41.52 2.91
C CYS A 54 13.52 40.14 2.71
N LEU A 55 12.94 39.33 1.80
CA LEU A 55 13.51 38.03 1.42
C LEU A 55 14.98 38.21 0.96
N ALA A 56 15.90 37.33 1.38
CA ALA A 56 17.30 37.43 0.98
C ALA A 56 17.43 37.50 -0.55
N CYS A 57 18.32 38.35 -1.04
CA CYS A 57 18.44 38.59 -2.47
C CYS A 57 18.87 37.36 -3.28
N ASP A 58 19.69 36.50 -2.69
CA ASP A 58 20.04 35.22 -3.30
C ASP A 58 18.81 34.31 -3.43
N LEU A 59 17.79 34.40 -2.59
CA LEU A 59 16.56 33.61 -2.79
C LEU A 59 15.67 34.17 -3.91
N LYS A 60 15.66 35.50 -4.06
CA LYS A 60 14.88 36.18 -5.11
C LYS A 60 15.51 35.98 -6.49
N TYR A 61 16.85 35.95 -6.57
CA TYR A 61 17.59 36.01 -7.82
C TYR A 61 18.61 34.88 -8.05
N GLY A 62 18.92 34.07 -7.03
CA GLY A 62 20.04 33.11 -6.99
C GLY A 62 19.64 31.69 -6.58
N THR A 63 19.33 30.86 -7.56
CA THR A 63 19.10 29.40 -7.47
C THR A 63 17.75 28.96 -6.91
N ALA A 64 16.78 28.92 -7.84
CA ALA A 64 15.52 28.20 -7.69
C ALA A 64 15.75 26.70 -7.39
N LEU A 65 14.77 26.08 -6.75
CA LEU A 65 14.71 24.63 -6.54
C LEU A 65 15.06 23.89 -7.84
N GLN A 66 16.04 22.99 -7.78
CA GLN A 66 16.61 22.38 -8.99
C GLN A 66 16.11 20.93 -9.15
N VAL A 67 15.37 20.67 -10.24
CA VAL A 67 15.00 19.31 -10.62
C VAL A 67 16.24 18.57 -11.12
N LEU A 68 16.46 17.37 -10.62
CA LEU A 68 17.53 16.50 -11.10
C LEU A 68 17.04 15.75 -12.34
N THR A 69 17.73 15.90 -13.47
CA THR A 69 17.27 15.41 -14.79
C THR A 69 18.19 14.40 -15.45
N THR A 70 19.31 14.04 -14.80
CA THR A 70 20.38 13.23 -15.40
C THR A 70 20.73 11.99 -14.56
N GLY A 71 21.14 10.92 -15.23
CA GLY A 71 21.65 9.71 -14.57
C GLY A 71 20.57 8.96 -13.79
N GLN A 72 20.94 8.38 -12.63
CA GLN A 72 20.03 7.64 -11.76
C GLN A 72 18.99 8.53 -11.05
N ASP A 73 19.19 9.85 -11.06
CA ASP A 73 18.27 10.82 -10.47
C ASP A 73 17.28 11.40 -11.48
N ALA A 74 17.37 10.99 -12.76
CA ALA A 74 16.44 11.43 -13.78
C ALA A 74 14.99 11.01 -13.45
N PRO A 75 13.99 11.82 -13.81
CA PRO A 75 12.59 11.48 -13.60
C PRO A 75 12.21 10.21 -14.34
N PHE A 76 11.37 9.39 -13.72
CA PHE A 76 10.85 8.18 -14.32
C PHE A 76 9.43 7.91 -13.84
N PHE A 77 8.74 7.01 -14.53
CA PHE A 77 7.47 6.47 -14.06
C PHE A 77 7.49 4.95 -14.13
N VAL A 78 6.74 4.33 -13.24
CA VAL A 78 6.47 2.89 -13.25
C VAL A 78 5.00 2.65 -13.55
N ARG A 79 4.70 1.58 -14.30
CA ARG A 79 3.30 1.18 -14.50
C ARG A 79 2.77 0.53 -13.22
N ASN A 80 1.59 0.97 -12.80
CA ASN A 80 0.86 0.41 -11.68
C ASN A 80 -0.25 -0.53 -12.22
N TYR A 81 -1.25 -0.86 -11.41
CA TYR A 81 -2.43 -1.63 -11.77
C TYR A 81 -3.43 -0.78 -12.55
N ASP A 82 -4.09 -1.38 -13.54
CA ASP A 82 -4.85 -0.68 -14.59
C ASP A 82 -3.98 0.40 -15.28
N ASP A 83 -4.51 1.22 -16.19
CA ASP A 83 -3.72 2.23 -16.95
C ASP A 83 -3.16 3.41 -16.09
N LEU A 84 -2.90 3.14 -14.81
CA LEU A 84 -2.30 4.04 -13.83
C LEU A 84 -0.77 3.92 -13.85
N ILE A 85 -0.11 5.04 -13.57
CA ILE A 85 1.35 5.10 -13.38
C ILE A 85 1.68 5.80 -12.07
N ASP A 86 2.83 5.48 -11.50
CA ASP A 86 3.44 6.26 -10.41
C ASP A 86 4.65 6.98 -10.95
N ILE A 87 4.70 8.30 -10.76
CA ILE A 87 5.79 9.16 -11.24
C ILE A 87 6.74 9.47 -10.08
N VAL A 88 8.03 9.42 -10.35
CA VAL A 88 9.08 9.79 -9.39
C VAL A 88 10.04 10.78 -10.02
N PHE A 89 10.32 11.86 -9.30
CA PHE A 89 11.39 12.79 -9.65
C PHE A 89 12.09 13.31 -8.39
N LYS A 90 13.29 13.83 -8.56
CA LYS A 90 14.08 14.37 -7.44
C LYS A 90 14.32 15.86 -7.61
N LEU A 91 14.30 16.55 -6.49
CA LEU A 91 14.47 17.99 -6.37
C LEU A 91 15.55 18.25 -5.32
N VAL A 92 16.40 19.25 -5.53
CA VAL A 92 17.36 19.69 -4.51
C VAL A 92 17.13 21.16 -4.15
N ASN A 93 17.15 21.44 -2.85
CA ASN A 93 17.28 22.78 -2.32
C ASN A 93 18.72 22.98 -1.85
N ASN A 94 19.49 23.81 -2.55
CA ASN A 94 20.88 24.09 -2.19
C ASN A 94 21.01 25.19 -1.12
N ASN A 95 19.89 25.78 -0.66
CA ASN A 95 19.94 26.83 0.34
C ASN A 95 20.11 26.26 1.77
N PRO A 96 21.11 26.73 2.55
CA PRO A 96 21.35 26.27 3.92
C PRO A 96 20.32 26.66 4.95
N GLU A 97 19.72 27.84 4.80
CA GLU A 97 18.96 28.49 5.87
C GLU A 97 17.45 28.49 5.58
N TRP A 98 17.08 28.37 4.31
CA TRP A 98 15.72 28.57 3.83
C TRP A 98 15.18 27.31 3.17
N GLY A 99 13.99 26.92 3.59
CA GLY A 99 13.20 25.89 2.94
C GLY A 99 11.95 26.49 2.30
N ALA A 100 11.38 25.81 1.32
CA ALA A 100 10.07 26.15 0.82
C ALA A 100 9.01 25.40 1.63
N LYS A 101 8.23 26.13 2.45
CA LYS A 101 7.09 25.59 3.20
C LYS A 101 6.03 25.00 2.25
N SER A 102 5.87 25.63 1.10
CA SER A 102 5.06 25.13 -0.01
C SER A 102 5.60 25.67 -1.34
N PHE A 103 5.40 24.91 -2.41
CA PHE A 103 5.58 25.32 -3.80
C PHE A 103 4.70 24.46 -4.70
N SER A 104 4.39 24.96 -5.90
CA SER A 104 3.65 24.23 -6.93
C SER A 104 4.59 23.81 -8.07
N TYR A 105 4.26 22.71 -8.72
CA TYR A 105 4.97 22.20 -9.89
C TYR A 105 4.00 21.60 -10.91
N GLN A 106 4.47 21.49 -12.14
CA GLN A 106 3.76 20.82 -13.23
C GLN A 106 4.64 19.71 -13.80
N ILE A 107 4.04 18.55 -14.03
CA ILE A 107 4.65 17.46 -14.79
C ILE A 107 3.97 17.43 -16.16
N ILE A 108 4.77 17.58 -17.20
CA ILE A 108 4.32 17.60 -18.59
C ILE A 108 4.77 16.29 -19.24
N LEU A 109 3.81 15.41 -19.51
CA LEU A 109 4.04 14.17 -20.25
C LEU A 109 3.76 14.43 -21.73
N ARG A 110 4.66 13.98 -22.61
CA ARG A 110 4.49 14.06 -24.07
C ARG A 110 4.64 12.70 -24.74
N ASN A 111 3.77 12.38 -25.68
CA ASN A 111 3.91 11.19 -26.54
C ASN A 111 4.63 11.52 -27.85
N ALA A 112 4.79 10.52 -28.72
CA ALA A 112 5.43 10.68 -30.03
C ALA A 112 4.67 11.66 -30.94
N ASP A 113 3.34 11.76 -30.78
CA ASP A 113 2.45 12.61 -31.56
C ASP A 113 2.38 14.07 -31.04
N GLN A 114 3.21 14.42 -30.03
CA GLN A 114 3.22 15.71 -29.36
C GLN A 114 1.93 16.04 -28.58
N GLU A 115 1.11 15.04 -28.26
CA GLU A 115 0.01 15.23 -27.31
C GLU A 115 0.57 15.40 -25.91
N GLU A 116 0.04 16.36 -25.16
CA GLU A 116 0.50 16.70 -23.83
C GLU A 116 -0.54 16.34 -22.77
N GLN A 117 -0.08 15.77 -21.66
CA GLN A 117 -0.84 15.67 -20.42
C GLN A 117 -0.09 16.43 -19.33
N ILE A 118 -0.76 17.41 -18.73
CA ILE A 118 -0.22 18.22 -17.62
C ILE A 118 -0.80 17.69 -16.31
N ILE A 119 0.07 17.46 -15.34
CA ILE A 119 -0.28 17.05 -13.99
C ILE A 119 0.25 18.10 -13.02
N ASP A 120 -0.65 18.79 -12.35
CA ASP A 120 -0.30 19.78 -11.34
C ASP A 120 -0.10 19.12 -9.97
N GLY A 121 0.82 19.66 -9.18
CA GLY A 121 1.06 19.20 -7.82
C GLY A 121 1.66 20.27 -6.93
N THR A 122 1.65 20.01 -5.63
CA THR A 122 2.29 20.86 -4.62
C THR A 122 3.21 20.02 -3.74
N ASN A 123 4.25 20.65 -3.20
CA ASN A 123 5.14 20.02 -2.23
C ASN A 123 5.82 21.07 -1.34
N PHE A 124 6.73 20.63 -0.49
CA PHE A 124 7.61 21.45 0.35
C PHE A 124 9.03 20.88 0.25
N ILE A 125 10.04 21.64 0.65
CA ILE A 125 11.42 21.15 0.71
C ILE A 125 12.20 21.91 1.78
N LEU A 126 12.94 21.18 2.61
CA LEU A 126 13.71 21.72 3.74
C LEU A 126 15.02 22.36 3.23
N PRO A 127 15.69 23.19 4.05
CA PRO A 127 17.03 23.66 3.74
C PRO A 127 18.00 22.49 3.51
N TYR A 128 18.87 22.60 2.52
CA TYR A 128 19.82 21.56 2.07
C TYR A 128 19.22 20.18 1.74
N GLU A 129 17.89 20.05 1.61
CA GLU A 129 17.27 18.76 1.34
C GLU A 129 17.43 18.37 -0.14
N ARG A 130 17.82 17.11 -0.37
CA ARG A 130 17.57 16.41 -1.63
C ARG A 130 16.30 15.58 -1.45
N LYS A 131 15.21 16.03 -2.06
CA LYS A 131 13.88 15.45 -1.90
C LYS A 131 13.52 14.56 -3.09
N THR A 132 13.04 13.35 -2.78
CA THR A 132 12.35 12.49 -3.75
C THR A 132 10.85 12.75 -3.67
N ILE A 133 10.23 13.09 -4.80
CA ILE A 133 8.78 13.32 -4.91
C ILE A 133 8.16 12.16 -5.67
N ILE A 134 7.12 11.57 -5.08
CA ILE A 134 6.34 10.47 -5.65
C ILE A 134 4.93 10.98 -5.89
N VAL A 135 4.44 10.84 -7.12
CA VAL A 135 3.08 11.16 -7.53
C VAL A 135 2.38 9.86 -7.91
N PRO A 136 1.64 9.23 -6.98
CA PRO A 136 1.08 7.91 -7.20
C PRO A 136 -0.26 7.96 -7.96
N LEU A 137 -0.63 6.84 -8.60
CA LEU A 137 -1.95 6.59 -9.20
C LEU A 137 -2.39 7.65 -10.23
N VAL A 138 -1.46 8.11 -11.07
CA VAL A 138 -1.76 9.03 -12.17
C VAL A 138 -2.43 8.25 -13.30
N GLN A 139 -3.67 8.62 -13.63
CA GLN A 139 -4.38 8.09 -14.80
C GLN A 139 -3.80 8.67 -16.08
N LEU A 140 -3.33 7.79 -16.98
CA LEU A 140 -2.89 8.21 -18.30
C LEU A 140 -4.08 8.60 -19.19
N GLN A 141 -3.98 9.78 -19.80
CA GLN A 141 -4.92 10.30 -20.80
C GLN A 141 -4.32 10.27 -22.21
N ILE A 142 -2.99 10.17 -22.31
CA ILE A 142 -2.24 10.01 -23.56
C ILE A 142 -1.66 8.59 -23.67
N ALA A 143 -1.59 8.08 -24.90
CA ALA A 143 -1.00 6.78 -25.15
C ALA A 143 0.54 6.86 -25.13
N ASN A 144 1.18 5.95 -24.38
CA ASN A 144 2.63 5.72 -24.38
C ASN A 144 3.50 7.00 -24.30
N PRO A 145 3.51 7.72 -23.16
CA PRO A 145 4.35 8.89 -22.97
C PRO A 145 5.84 8.53 -23.14
N THR A 146 6.55 9.34 -23.92
CA THR A 146 7.98 9.16 -24.26
C THR A 146 8.88 10.19 -23.62
N ASN A 147 8.33 11.34 -23.21
CA ASN A 147 9.07 12.43 -22.59
C ASN A 147 8.33 12.94 -21.35
N MET A 148 9.09 13.33 -20.33
CA MET A 148 8.59 13.92 -19.10
C MET A 148 9.44 15.14 -18.76
N GLU A 149 8.76 16.27 -18.55
CA GLU A 149 9.36 17.52 -18.11
C GLU A 149 8.72 17.95 -16.79
N ILE A 150 9.53 18.42 -15.83
CA ILE A 150 9.05 18.93 -14.54
C ILE A 150 9.40 20.40 -14.46
N LYS A 151 8.38 21.22 -14.23
CA LYS A 151 8.50 22.67 -14.10
C LYS A 151 8.06 23.10 -12.70
N ILE A 152 8.98 23.69 -11.94
CA ILE A 152 8.65 24.38 -10.69
C ILE A 152 8.06 25.75 -11.03
N LEU A 153 7.04 26.19 -10.31
CA LEU A 153 6.40 27.51 -10.47
C LEU A 153 6.97 28.48 -9.43
N PRO A 154 7.99 29.31 -9.77
CA PRO A 154 8.75 30.08 -8.78
C PRO A 154 7.91 31.08 -7.99
N GLU A 155 6.89 31.65 -8.62
CA GLU A 155 5.95 32.60 -8.02
C GLU A 155 5.08 31.99 -6.91
N THR A 156 4.99 30.66 -6.85
CA THR A 156 4.19 29.94 -5.85
C THR A 156 5.00 29.51 -4.63
N ILE A 157 6.31 29.77 -4.62
CA ILE A 157 7.20 29.30 -3.56
C ILE A 157 7.02 30.18 -2.30
N SER A 158 6.60 29.56 -1.21
CA SER A 158 6.55 30.18 0.12
C SER A 158 7.83 29.84 0.89
N TRP A 159 8.80 30.75 0.87
CA TRP A 159 10.07 30.59 1.58
C TRP A 159 9.92 30.88 3.07
N VAL A 160 10.48 29.99 3.90
CA VAL A 160 10.53 30.15 5.34
C VAL A 160 11.96 29.88 5.80
N LYS A 161 12.50 30.81 6.60
CA LYS A 161 13.77 30.60 7.28
C LYS A 161 13.53 29.53 8.35
N ALA A 162 14.33 28.48 8.38
CA ALA A 162 14.18 27.46 9.42
C ALA A 162 14.47 28.09 10.79
N THR A 163 13.43 28.46 11.53
CA THR A 163 13.51 29.05 12.89
C THR A 163 13.78 27.99 13.95
N ILE A 164 13.60 26.71 13.60
CA ILE A 164 14.07 25.60 14.40
C ILE A 164 15.58 25.61 14.30
N ASP A 165 16.25 26.01 15.38
CA ASP A 165 17.69 25.81 15.54
C ASP A 165 17.95 24.30 15.54
N LEU A 166 18.21 23.76 14.35
CA LEU A 166 18.53 22.35 14.13
C LEU A 166 19.72 21.94 15.02
N ALA A 167 20.65 22.86 15.30
CA ALA A 167 21.75 22.62 16.23
C ALA A 167 21.27 22.54 17.70
N ALA A 168 20.28 23.32 18.13
CA ALA A 168 19.66 23.20 19.46
C ALA A 168 18.83 21.91 19.65
N LEU A 169 18.39 21.28 18.56
CA LEU A 169 17.82 19.92 18.56
C LEU A 169 18.90 18.81 18.60
N GLY A 170 20.19 19.17 18.62
CA GLY A 170 21.32 18.24 18.58
C GLY A 170 21.60 17.68 17.18
N VAL A 171 21.18 18.38 16.14
CA VAL A 171 21.23 17.91 14.74
C VAL A 171 22.37 18.61 14.00
N GLU A 172 23.59 18.11 14.19
CA GLU A 172 24.59 18.11 13.11
C GLU A 172 24.53 16.73 12.45
N GLY A 173 23.97 16.63 11.24
CA GLY A 173 24.00 15.39 10.45
C GLY A 173 23.15 14.23 10.97
N VAL A 174 22.13 14.46 11.79
CA VAL A 174 21.21 13.42 12.28
C VAL A 174 19.86 13.53 11.55
N ASP A 175 19.44 12.47 10.86
CA ASP A 175 18.10 12.42 10.28
C ASP A 175 17.04 12.56 11.39
N LEU A 176 16.23 13.63 11.34
CA LEU A 176 15.12 13.87 12.28
C LEU A 176 14.13 12.70 12.31
N PHE A 177 14.02 12.00 11.18
CA PHE A 177 13.15 10.86 11.00
C PHE A 177 13.91 9.71 10.37
N SER A 178 13.90 8.54 11.02
CA SER A 178 14.45 7.31 10.45
C SER A 178 13.33 6.32 10.13
N VAL A 179 13.50 5.58 9.04
CA VAL A 179 12.60 4.49 8.67
C VAL A 179 13.24 3.16 9.05
N ASP A 180 12.66 2.52 10.06
CA ASP A 180 13.17 1.33 10.73
C ASP A 180 12.19 0.15 10.61
N ASN A 181 12.65 -1.05 10.98
CA ASN A 181 11.86 -2.29 11.02
C ASN A 181 11.12 -2.61 9.70
N VAL A 182 11.69 -2.21 8.57
CA VAL A 182 11.09 -2.41 7.25
C VAL A 182 11.03 -3.89 6.93
N LYS A 183 9.82 -4.39 6.70
CA LYS A 183 9.55 -5.76 6.32
C LYS A 183 8.74 -5.77 5.04
N LEU A 184 9.24 -6.52 4.08
CA LEU A 184 8.54 -6.85 2.86
C LEU A 184 7.66 -8.07 3.15
N LEU A 185 6.36 -7.87 3.21
CA LEU A 185 5.36 -8.91 3.42
C LEU A 185 4.77 -9.28 2.07
N TYR A 186 5.29 -10.36 1.50
CA TYR A 186 4.68 -10.98 0.34
C TYR A 186 3.25 -11.39 0.67
N PRO A 187 2.30 -11.24 -0.28
CA PRO A 187 1.02 -11.88 -0.13
C PRO A 187 1.31 -13.36 0.12
N LYS A 188 0.79 -13.88 1.23
CA LYS A 188 0.87 -15.31 1.50
C LYS A 188 0.03 -15.99 0.43
N LEU A 189 0.66 -16.36 -0.68
CA LEU A 189 0.12 -17.40 -1.53
C LEU A 189 -0.10 -18.59 -0.59
N PRO A 190 -1.29 -19.22 -0.62
CA PRO A 190 -1.51 -20.45 0.12
C PRO A 190 -0.30 -21.35 -0.08
N PRO A 191 0.26 -21.96 0.98
CA PRO A 191 1.43 -22.82 0.87
C PRO A 191 1.22 -23.76 -0.31
N ALA A 192 2.12 -23.71 -1.30
CA ALA A 192 2.11 -24.62 -2.42
C ALA A 192 2.53 -26.01 -1.93
N GLN A 193 1.67 -26.65 -1.13
CA GLN A 193 1.72 -28.03 -0.64
C GLN A 193 0.56 -28.30 0.36
N GLN A 194 -0.67 -28.16 -0.10
CA GLN A 194 -1.81 -29.01 0.27
C GLN A 194 -2.83 -28.84 -0.84
N LEU A 195 -3.29 -29.96 -1.41
CA LEU A 195 -4.16 -30.02 -2.61
C LEU A 195 -5.14 -28.85 -2.64
N ASN A 196 -5.06 -28.01 -3.68
CA ASN A 196 -6.02 -26.92 -3.83
C ASN A 196 -7.42 -27.53 -3.91
N MET A 197 -8.21 -27.39 -2.84
CA MET A 197 -9.57 -27.89 -2.73
C MET A 197 -10.52 -26.86 -3.33
N TYR A 198 -11.01 -27.10 -4.55
CA TYR A 198 -11.94 -26.23 -5.26
C TYR A 198 -13.32 -26.90 -5.36
N GLU A 199 -14.37 -26.23 -4.88
CA GLU A 199 -15.75 -26.66 -5.11
C GLU A 199 -16.34 -25.89 -6.30
N PHE A 200 -16.68 -26.61 -7.36
CA PHE A 200 -17.40 -26.07 -8.52
C PHE A 200 -18.89 -26.41 -8.39
N SER A 201 -19.71 -25.40 -8.09
CA SER A 201 -21.13 -25.54 -7.80
C SER A 201 -22.02 -24.95 -8.91
N LYS A 202 -21.53 -23.93 -9.63
CA LYS A 202 -22.30 -23.16 -10.62
C LYS A 202 -21.91 -23.49 -12.06
N THR A 203 -22.85 -23.31 -12.97
CA THR A 203 -22.53 -23.36 -14.41
C THR A 203 -21.77 -22.10 -14.81
N LEU A 204 -20.56 -22.26 -15.33
CA LEU A 204 -19.71 -21.17 -15.81
C LEU A 204 -19.64 -21.17 -17.34
N LYS A 205 -19.69 -20.00 -17.96
CA LYS A 205 -19.69 -19.83 -19.43
C LYS A 205 -19.04 -18.50 -19.83
N LEU A 206 -18.78 -18.32 -21.11
CA LEU A 206 -18.21 -17.07 -21.64
C LEU A 206 -18.98 -15.84 -21.12
N GLY A 207 -18.22 -14.87 -20.60
CA GLY A 207 -18.74 -13.64 -19.99
C GLY A 207 -19.14 -13.76 -18.52
N THR A 208 -19.07 -14.94 -17.91
CA THR A 208 -19.29 -15.10 -16.46
C THR A 208 -18.12 -14.50 -15.69
N GLU A 209 -18.44 -13.59 -14.78
CA GLU A 209 -17.51 -13.09 -13.76
C GLU A 209 -17.95 -13.68 -12.42
N ASP A 210 -17.16 -14.61 -11.88
CA ASP A 210 -17.49 -15.31 -10.64
C ASP A 210 -16.21 -15.88 -10.00
N PRO A 211 -16.09 -15.91 -8.67
CA PRO A 211 -14.95 -16.54 -7.99
C PRO A 211 -14.67 -18.00 -8.41
N GLU A 212 -15.70 -18.76 -8.79
CA GLU A 212 -15.53 -20.13 -9.31
C GLU A 212 -14.80 -20.13 -10.68
N VAL A 213 -14.86 -19.05 -11.46
CA VAL A 213 -14.09 -18.89 -12.71
C VAL A 213 -12.61 -18.70 -12.41
N ALA A 214 -12.26 -17.93 -11.37
CA ALA A 214 -10.87 -17.79 -10.96
C ALA A 214 -10.31 -19.13 -10.46
N ASN A 215 -11.10 -19.90 -9.72
CA ASN A 215 -10.75 -21.24 -9.27
C ASN A 215 -10.58 -22.21 -10.44
N LEU A 216 -11.47 -22.13 -11.44
CA LEU A 216 -11.37 -22.90 -12.68
C LEU A 216 -10.07 -22.57 -13.42
N GLN A 217 -9.77 -21.29 -13.63
CA GLN A 217 -8.55 -20.83 -14.29
C GLN A 217 -7.30 -21.30 -13.55
N LYS A 218 -7.27 -21.27 -12.22
CA LYS A 218 -6.16 -21.81 -11.40
C LYS A 218 -5.95 -23.31 -11.64
N VAL A 219 -7.03 -24.09 -11.64
CA VAL A 219 -6.98 -25.54 -11.91
C VAL A 219 -6.47 -25.84 -13.32
N LEU A 220 -7.01 -25.14 -14.32
CA LEU A 220 -6.64 -25.35 -15.71
C LEU A 220 -5.20 -24.91 -15.99
N ALA A 221 -4.75 -23.81 -15.37
CA ALA A 221 -3.39 -23.27 -15.50
C ALA A 221 -2.31 -24.20 -14.94
N ALA A 222 -2.67 -25.11 -14.01
CA ALA A 222 -1.75 -26.13 -13.53
C ALA A 222 -1.30 -27.11 -14.63
N THR A 223 -2.04 -27.18 -15.75
CA THR A 223 -1.65 -27.96 -16.93
C THR A 223 -1.46 -27.02 -18.12
N PRO A 224 -0.22 -26.62 -18.47
CA PRO A 224 0.05 -25.72 -19.59
C PRO A 224 -0.48 -26.23 -20.94
N SER A 225 -0.64 -27.54 -21.12
CA SER A 225 -1.25 -28.12 -22.32
C SER A 225 -2.77 -27.91 -22.42
N ILE A 226 -3.42 -27.55 -21.31
CA ILE A 226 -4.86 -27.24 -21.24
C ILE A 226 -5.04 -25.73 -21.24
N TYR A 227 -4.28 -24.99 -20.43
CA TYR A 227 -4.40 -23.54 -20.33
C TYR A 227 -3.03 -22.84 -20.44
N PRO A 228 -2.47 -22.74 -21.66
CA PRO A 228 -1.14 -22.16 -21.90
C PRO A 228 -1.08 -20.66 -21.58
N GLU A 229 -2.20 -19.96 -21.68
CA GLU A 229 -2.29 -18.54 -21.35
C GLU A 229 -2.13 -18.31 -19.84
N GLY A 230 -2.58 -19.26 -19.01
CA GLY A 230 -2.36 -19.27 -17.56
C GLY A 230 -2.92 -18.06 -16.79
N LYS A 231 -3.78 -17.25 -17.42
CA LYS A 231 -4.31 -16.02 -16.83
C LYS A 231 -5.45 -16.33 -15.85
N ILE A 232 -5.34 -15.82 -14.64
CA ILE A 232 -6.37 -15.97 -13.59
C ILE A 232 -6.97 -14.59 -13.37
N THR A 233 -8.08 -14.32 -14.05
CA THR A 233 -8.77 -13.01 -14.05
C THR A 233 -10.08 -13.03 -13.29
N GLY A 234 -10.65 -14.21 -13.02
CA GLY A 234 -12.01 -14.34 -12.48
C GLY A 234 -13.12 -14.06 -13.50
N TYR A 235 -12.74 -13.70 -14.72
CA TYR A 235 -13.63 -13.45 -15.85
C TYR A 235 -13.46 -14.56 -16.89
N PHE A 236 -14.57 -15.16 -17.29
CA PHE A 236 -14.58 -16.29 -18.22
C PHE A 236 -14.47 -15.75 -19.64
N ASP A 237 -13.24 -15.53 -20.08
CA ASP A 237 -12.89 -15.02 -21.41
C ASP A 237 -12.77 -16.16 -22.45
N LYS A 238 -12.42 -15.78 -23.69
CA LYS A 238 -12.21 -16.73 -24.78
C LYS A 238 -11.05 -17.70 -24.52
N ALA A 239 -10.04 -17.28 -23.75
CA ALA A 239 -8.91 -18.14 -23.41
C ALA A 239 -9.34 -19.22 -22.41
N THR A 240 -10.16 -18.84 -21.42
CA THR A 240 -10.78 -19.73 -20.44
C THR A 240 -11.74 -20.71 -21.10
N GLU A 241 -12.56 -20.24 -22.05
CA GLU A 241 -13.43 -21.10 -22.86
C GLU A 241 -12.63 -22.15 -23.65
N ALA A 242 -11.56 -21.73 -24.32
CA ALA A 242 -10.66 -22.64 -25.03
C ALA A 242 -10.01 -23.67 -24.10
N ALA A 243 -9.61 -23.25 -22.90
CA ALA A 243 -9.06 -24.15 -21.89
C ALA A 243 -10.09 -25.17 -21.37
N VAL A 244 -11.35 -24.74 -21.17
CA VAL A 244 -12.45 -25.65 -20.79
C VAL A 244 -12.73 -26.64 -21.92
N MET A 245 -12.70 -26.22 -23.18
CA MET A 245 -12.86 -27.13 -24.31
C MET A 245 -11.75 -28.19 -24.33
N ARG A 246 -10.48 -27.80 -24.18
CA ARG A 246 -9.35 -28.74 -24.10
C ARG A 246 -9.44 -29.68 -22.90
N PHE A 247 -9.93 -29.18 -21.76
CA PHE A 247 -10.19 -30.01 -20.58
C PHE A 247 -11.30 -31.05 -20.86
N GLN A 248 -12.38 -30.63 -21.50
CA GLN A 248 -13.49 -31.51 -21.88
C GLN A 248 -13.03 -32.59 -22.85
N GLU A 249 -12.26 -32.22 -23.86
CA GLU A 249 -11.63 -33.15 -24.81
C GLU A 249 -10.72 -34.16 -24.08
N LYS A 250 -9.84 -33.68 -23.19
CA LYS A 250 -8.91 -34.53 -22.44
C LYS A 250 -9.61 -35.59 -21.59
N TYR A 251 -10.75 -35.26 -20.99
CA TYR A 251 -11.49 -36.16 -20.09
C TYR A 251 -12.74 -36.79 -20.72
N ASN A 252 -12.86 -36.76 -22.05
CA ASN A 252 -14.00 -37.33 -22.80
C ASN A 252 -15.38 -36.82 -22.33
N ILE A 253 -15.45 -35.54 -21.98
CA ILE A 253 -16.69 -34.83 -21.65
C ILE A 253 -17.19 -34.15 -22.92
N ARG A 254 -18.51 -33.99 -23.07
CA ARG A 254 -19.08 -33.23 -24.19
C ARG A 254 -18.46 -31.82 -24.24
N VAL A 255 -17.82 -31.51 -25.37
CA VAL A 255 -17.14 -30.22 -25.61
C VAL A 255 -18.18 -29.15 -25.86
N THR A 256 -18.43 -28.31 -24.87
CA THR A 256 -19.40 -27.20 -24.93
C THR A 256 -18.75 -25.85 -24.66
N GLY A 257 -17.50 -25.82 -24.18
CA GLY A 257 -16.84 -24.61 -23.68
C GLY A 257 -17.42 -24.07 -22.37
N GLN A 258 -18.45 -24.74 -21.81
CA GLN A 258 -19.11 -24.35 -20.57
C GLN A 258 -18.84 -25.37 -19.46
N VAL A 259 -18.71 -24.89 -18.23
CA VAL A 259 -18.56 -25.72 -17.04
C VAL A 259 -19.94 -26.16 -16.55
N GLY A 260 -20.59 -27.03 -17.33
CA GLY A 260 -21.84 -27.69 -16.96
C GLY A 260 -21.66 -28.82 -15.93
N PRO A 261 -22.75 -29.50 -15.53
CA PRO A 261 -22.73 -30.50 -14.46
C PRO A 261 -21.68 -31.61 -14.61
N GLN A 262 -21.46 -32.11 -15.83
CA GLN A 262 -20.46 -33.16 -16.09
C GLN A 262 -19.02 -32.63 -15.96
N THR A 263 -18.76 -31.43 -16.46
CA THR A 263 -17.46 -30.75 -16.31
C THR A 263 -17.16 -30.48 -14.84
N ARG A 264 -18.14 -29.98 -14.07
CA ARG A 264 -18.02 -29.77 -12.62
C ARG A 264 -17.76 -31.05 -11.86
N ALA A 265 -18.51 -32.12 -12.16
CA ALA A 265 -18.31 -33.41 -11.51
C ALA A 265 -16.87 -33.89 -11.69
N LYS A 266 -16.31 -33.77 -12.91
CA LYS A 266 -14.92 -34.15 -13.16
C LYS A 266 -13.90 -33.21 -12.50
N LEU A 267 -14.17 -31.91 -12.48
CA LEU A 267 -13.31 -30.95 -11.78
C LEU A 267 -13.31 -31.19 -10.27
N ASN A 268 -14.47 -31.47 -9.67
CA ASN A 268 -14.61 -31.80 -8.25
C ASN A 268 -14.01 -33.17 -7.91
N GLU A 269 -14.03 -34.14 -8.84
CA GLU A 269 -13.36 -35.43 -8.69
C GLU A 269 -11.84 -35.28 -8.67
N LEU A 270 -11.28 -34.40 -9.51
CA LEU A 270 -9.84 -34.22 -9.67
C LEU A 270 -9.24 -33.20 -8.71
N TYR A 271 -10.02 -32.19 -8.33
CA TYR A 271 -9.57 -30.98 -7.64
C TYR A 271 -10.53 -30.52 -6.54
N GLY A 272 -11.64 -31.24 -6.32
CA GLY A 272 -12.55 -30.97 -5.20
C GLY A 272 -12.19 -31.79 -3.97
N THR A 273 -13.02 -31.69 -2.95
CA THR A 273 -12.86 -32.37 -1.64
C THR A 273 -13.10 -33.89 -1.69
N GLY A 274 -13.30 -34.44 -2.89
CA GLY A 274 -13.47 -35.87 -3.10
C GLY A 274 -12.13 -36.59 -3.00
N PHE A 275 -11.93 -37.32 -1.89
CA PHE A 275 -10.80 -38.21 -1.56
C PHE A 275 -9.67 -37.61 -0.67
N ARG A 276 -9.96 -37.38 0.62
CA ARG A 276 -9.44 -38.17 1.78
C ARG A 276 -9.54 -37.40 3.11
N SER A 277 -10.45 -37.83 3.98
CA SER A 277 -10.28 -38.08 5.42
C SER A 277 -11.69 -38.31 5.97
N PHE A 278 -12.00 -39.52 6.41
CA PHE A 278 -13.23 -39.73 7.18
C PHE A 278 -12.98 -39.08 8.54
N SER A 279 -13.56 -37.89 8.76
CA SER A 279 -13.62 -37.27 10.07
C SER A 279 -15.04 -37.33 10.61
N TYR A 280 -15.16 -37.71 11.88
CA TYR A 280 -16.44 -37.77 12.55
C TYR A 280 -16.27 -37.67 14.07
N THR A 281 -17.11 -36.83 14.69
CA THR A 281 -17.25 -36.79 16.15
C THR A 281 -18.46 -37.62 16.54
N PHE A 282 -18.21 -38.76 17.17
CA PHE A 282 -19.23 -39.60 17.77
C PHE A 282 -19.76 -38.90 19.01
N THR A 283 -21.08 -38.80 19.14
CA THR A 283 -21.73 -38.09 20.25
C THR A 283 -22.69 -38.97 21.06
N GLN A 284 -23.11 -40.11 20.50
CA GLN A 284 -24.07 -40.99 21.12
C GLN A 284 -23.43 -42.27 21.65
N TYR A 285 -24.18 -42.92 22.51
CA TYR A 285 -23.93 -44.31 22.89
C TYR A 285 -24.45 -45.20 21.76
N LEU A 286 -23.64 -46.17 21.31
CA LEU A 286 -24.03 -47.11 20.24
C LEU A 286 -23.90 -48.56 20.69
N GLU A 287 -24.91 -49.38 20.44
CA GLU A 287 -24.89 -50.82 20.72
C GLU A 287 -25.59 -51.63 19.60
N LYS A 288 -25.43 -52.96 19.64
CA LYS A 288 -26.04 -53.87 18.67
C LYS A 288 -27.55 -53.66 18.56
N GLY A 289 -28.03 -53.56 17.32
CA GLY A 289 -29.44 -53.31 16.99
C GLY A 289 -29.78 -51.85 16.74
N MET A 290 -28.89 -50.91 17.06
CA MET A 290 -29.07 -49.50 16.70
C MET A 290 -28.81 -49.24 15.21
N GLU A 291 -29.46 -48.23 14.66
CA GLU A 291 -29.28 -47.82 13.26
C GLU A 291 -29.16 -46.31 13.12
N GLY A 292 -28.55 -45.85 12.05
CA GLY A 292 -28.47 -44.43 11.72
C GLY A 292 -27.07 -43.98 11.29
N ILE A 293 -26.92 -42.67 11.11
CA ILE A 293 -25.72 -42.08 10.54
C ILE A 293 -24.48 -42.26 11.44
N GLU A 294 -24.63 -42.26 12.76
CA GLU A 294 -23.54 -42.54 13.70
C GLU A 294 -23.04 -43.98 13.59
N VAL A 295 -23.94 -44.96 13.40
CA VAL A 295 -23.59 -46.36 13.17
C VAL A 295 -22.90 -46.55 11.81
N LEU A 296 -23.39 -45.87 10.78
CA LEU A 296 -22.78 -45.88 9.44
C LEU A 296 -21.35 -45.33 9.47
N ASN A 297 -21.14 -44.24 10.21
CA ASN A 297 -19.84 -43.63 10.39
C ASN A 297 -18.94 -44.47 11.32
N LEU A 298 -19.49 -45.16 12.32
CA LEU A 298 -18.76 -46.13 13.12
C LEU A 298 -18.20 -47.26 12.25
N GLN A 299 -19.02 -47.83 11.36
CA GLN A 299 -18.60 -48.88 10.43
C GLN A 299 -17.49 -48.40 9.47
N ARG A 300 -17.52 -47.13 9.05
CA ARG A 300 -16.43 -46.52 8.27
C ARG A 300 -15.15 -46.36 9.09
N ALA A 301 -15.26 -45.89 10.34
CA ALA A 301 -14.13 -45.73 11.26
C ALA A 301 -13.42 -47.07 11.51
N LEU A 302 -14.19 -48.10 11.85
CA LEU A 302 -13.69 -49.44 12.10
C LEU A 302 -13.04 -50.07 10.86
N ASN A 303 -13.58 -49.82 9.67
CA ASN A 303 -13.01 -50.27 8.41
C ASN A 303 -11.63 -49.62 8.15
N LEU A 304 -11.47 -48.34 8.48
CA LEU A 304 -10.20 -47.63 8.31
C LEU A 304 -9.12 -48.06 9.31
N ASP A 305 -9.51 -48.43 10.53
CA ASP A 305 -8.56 -48.87 11.56
C ASP A 305 -8.23 -50.37 11.52
N ALA A 306 -8.97 -51.16 10.73
CA ALA A 306 -8.82 -52.61 10.65
C ALA A 306 -7.44 -53.02 10.12
N THR A 307 -6.80 -54.00 10.77
CA THR A 307 -5.48 -54.56 10.36
C THR A 307 -5.60 -55.67 9.32
N ASP A 308 -6.73 -56.39 9.31
CA ASP A 308 -7.12 -57.37 8.29
C ASP A 308 -8.47 -56.95 7.68
N LYS A 309 -8.76 -57.40 6.45
CA LYS A 309 -9.93 -56.94 5.66
C LYS A 309 -11.21 -56.87 6.52
N PRO A 310 -12.04 -55.80 6.38
CA PRO A 310 -13.15 -55.55 7.28
C PRO A 310 -14.16 -56.70 7.26
N GLN A 311 -14.61 -57.14 8.43
CA GLN A 311 -15.75 -58.04 8.54
C GLN A 311 -17.02 -57.21 8.75
N GLY A 312 -17.73 -56.91 7.65
CA GLY A 312 -19.04 -56.25 7.72
C GLY A 312 -19.36 -55.37 6.53
N SER A 313 -20.64 -55.12 6.31
CA SER A 313 -21.14 -54.15 5.32
C SER A 313 -21.36 -52.80 5.99
N ILE A 314 -21.01 -51.68 5.34
CA ILE A 314 -21.37 -50.33 5.83
C ILE A 314 -22.85 -50.10 5.52
N SER A 315 -23.72 -50.64 6.36
CA SER A 315 -25.17 -50.63 6.21
C SER A 315 -25.85 -49.49 6.98
N GLY A 316 -25.18 -48.94 7.99
CA GLY A 316 -25.79 -48.05 8.97
C GLY A 316 -26.63 -48.77 10.03
N TYR A 317 -26.59 -50.11 10.07
CA TYR A 317 -27.22 -50.95 11.10
C TYR A 317 -26.14 -51.69 11.90
N PHE A 318 -26.20 -51.59 13.23
CA PHE A 318 -25.19 -52.12 14.14
C PHE A 318 -25.44 -53.62 14.33
N ASP A 319 -24.91 -54.40 13.41
CA ASP A 319 -25.02 -55.86 13.41
C ASP A 319 -23.92 -56.55 14.25
N GLU A 320 -23.95 -57.89 14.26
CA GLU A 320 -22.96 -58.72 14.96
C GLU A 320 -21.54 -58.54 14.40
N ALA A 321 -21.42 -58.24 13.10
CA ALA A 321 -20.14 -57.99 12.48
C ALA A 321 -19.54 -56.66 12.97
N THR A 322 -20.38 -55.64 13.12
CA THR A 322 -20.01 -54.34 13.69
C THR A 322 -19.60 -54.46 15.15
N GLU A 323 -20.33 -55.24 15.97
CA GLU A 323 -19.98 -55.51 17.37
C GLU A 323 -18.61 -56.20 17.49
N LYS A 324 -18.36 -57.20 16.64
CA LYS A 324 -17.09 -57.92 16.61
C LYS A 324 -15.93 -57.01 16.21
N ALA A 325 -16.10 -56.21 15.15
CA ALA A 325 -15.10 -55.25 14.71
C ALA A 325 -14.82 -54.19 15.80
N LEU A 326 -15.84 -53.78 16.55
CA LEU A 326 -15.68 -52.85 17.66
C LEU A 326 -14.89 -53.45 18.82
N LYS A 327 -15.11 -54.73 19.17
CA LYS A 327 -14.30 -55.42 20.20
C LYS A 327 -12.84 -55.54 19.79
N GLU A 328 -12.57 -55.83 18.53
CA GLU A 328 -11.20 -55.86 17.99
C GLU A 328 -10.53 -54.48 18.06
N PHE A 329 -11.26 -53.42 17.70
CA PHE A 329 -10.81 -52.04 17.87
C PHE A 329 -10.51 -51.70 19.34
N GLN A 330 -11.44 -52.00 20.25
CA GLN A 330 -11.28 -51.77 21.69
C GLN A 330 -10.04 -52.48 22.24
N LYS A 331 -9.87 -53.76 21.89
CA LYS A 331 -8.69 -54.54 22.24
C LYS A 331 -7.40 -53.91 21.73
N LYS A 332 -7.38 -53.50 20.46
CA LYS A 332 -6.22 -52.89 19.81
C LYS A 332 -5.78 -51.59 20.50
N HIS A 333 -6.74 -50.79 20.97
CA HIS A 333 -6.49 -49.50 21.63
C HIS A 333 -6.49 -49.59 23.17
N GLY A 334 -6.40 -50.79 23.74
CA GLY A 334 -6.24 -50.99 25.20
C GLY A 334 -7.50 -50.73 26.04
N LEU A 335 -8.68 -50.75 25.41
CA LEU A 335 -9.98 -50.63 26.07
C LEU A 335 -10.52 -52.01 26.47
N ILE A 336 -11.52 -52.01 27.35
CA ILE A 336 -12.28 -53.23 27.69
C ILE A 336 -13.16 -53.60 26.48
N GLU A 337 -13.13 -54.87 26.05
CA GLU A 337 -13.83 -55.41 24.87
C GLU A 337 -15.37 -55.52 25.08
N THR A 338 -16.02 -54.41 25.41
CA THR A 338 -17.46 -54.35 25.74
C THR A 338 -18.36 -54.51 24.52
N GLY A 339 -17.87 -54.18 23.31
CA GLY A 339 -18.67 -54.23 22.07
C GLY A 339 -19.69 -53.11 21.94
N ILE A 340 -19.60 -52.08 22.78
CA ILE A 340 -20.47 -50.89 22.79
C ILE A 340 -19.62 -49.62 22.67
N VAL A 341 -20.16 -48.58 22.03
CA VAL A 341 -19.52 -47.26 21.97
C VAL A 341 -19.94 -46.47 23.21
N ASP A 342 -19.25 -46.73 24.31
CA ASP A 342 -19.35 -45.98 25.56
C ASP A 342 -18.38 -44.78 25.60
N TYR A 343 -18.35 -44.04 26.71
CA TYR A 343 -17.52 -42.84 26.82
C TYR A 343 -16.03 -43.10 26.51
N PRO A 344 -15.35 -44.10 27.11
CA PRO A 344 -13.95 -44.40 26.78
C PRO A 344 -13.73 -44.76 25.31
N THR A 345 -14.62 -45.56 24.73
CA THR A 345 -14.53 -45.95 23.32
C THR A 345 -14.70 -44.75 22.39
N ARG A 346 -15.62 -43.86 22.74
CA ARG A 346 -15.91 -42.63 22.01
C ARG A 346 -14.77 -41.62 22.05
N GLU A 347 -14.08 -41.50 23.18
CA GLU A 347 -12.91 -40.63 23.30
C GLU A 347 -11.79 -41.09 22.35
N VAL A 348 -11.51 -42.39 22.28
CA VAL A 348 -10.49 -42.93 21.37
C VAL A 348 -10.91 -42.78 19.91
N LEU A 349 -12.17 -43.09 19.57
CA LEU A 349 -12.70 -42.86 18.22
C LEU A 349 -12.62 -41.39 17.82
N ASN A 350 -13.01 -40.48 18.71
CA ASN A 350 -12.92 -39.05 18.46
C ASN A 350 -11.45 -38.60 18.42
N GLU A 351 -10.55 -39.17 19.19
CA GLU A 351 -9.12 -38.81 19.11
C GLU A 351 -8.50 -39.21 17.76
N LEU A 352 -8.85 -40.40 17.25
CA LEU A 352 -8.35 -40.94 16.00
C LEU A 352 -9.00 -40.33 14.75
N PHE A 353 -10.27 -39.92 14.86
CA PHE A 353 -11.09 -39.49 13.72
C PHE A 353 -11.68 -38.07 13.85
N LYS A 354 -11.36 -37.30 14.91
CA LYS A 354 -11.61 -35.85 14.92
C LYS A 354 -10.76 -35.19 13.86
N GLU A 355 -11.27 -34.10 13.30
CA GLU A 355 -10.48 -33.21 12.46
C GLU A 355 -9.17 -32.86 13.20
N PRO A 356 -7.99 -32.89 12.55
CA PRO A 356 -6.93 -32.00 13.00
C PRO A 356 -7.53 -30.60 13.03
N THR A 357 -7.25 -29.77 14.04
CA THR A 357 -7.67 -28.37 14.02
C THR A 357 -6.91 -27.65 12.90
N LEU A 358 -7.37 -27.86 11.68
CA LEU A 358 -7.26 -26.96 10.56
C LEU A 358 -8.32 -25.93 10.88
N GLU A 359 -7.89 -24.71 11.20
CA GLU A 359 -8.81 -23.58 11.19
C GLU A 359 -9.49 -23.58 9.81
N PRO A 360 -10.81 -23.80 9.74
CA PRO A 360 -11.49 -23.71 8.47
C PRO A 360 -11.33 -22.26 8.00
N MET A 361 -10.59 -22.05 6.90
CA MET A 361 -10.84 -20.87 6.07
C MET A 361 -12.22 -21.06 5.50
N LEU A 362 -13.24 -20.64 6.25
CA LEU A 362 -14.60 -20.53 5.77
C LEU A 362 -14.57 -19.72 4.48
N THR A 363 -15.29 -20.23 3.49
CA THR A 363 -15.65 -19.60 2.23
C THR A 363 -16.46 -18.33 2.47
N GLY A 364 -15.76 -17.28 2.93
CA GLY A 364 -16.27 -15.97 3.28
C GLY A 364 -15.21 -14.86 3.18
N GLU A 365 -13.92 -15.20 3.14
CA GLU A 365 -12.88 -14.25 2.70
C GLU A 365 -12.69 -14.40 1.19
N TYR A 366 -13.44 -13.59 0.43
CA TYR A 366 -12.90 -13.11 -0.83
C TYR A 366 -11.51 -12.58 -0.51
N PHE A 367 -10.44 -13.14 -1.09
CA PHE A 367 -9.19 -12.39 -1.16
C PHE A 367 -9.52 -11.11 -1.90
N THR A 368 -9.68 -10.03 -1.15
CA THR A 368 -9.72 -8.70 -1.74
C THR A 368 -8.38 -8.49 -2.46
N PRO A 369 -8.32 -7.71 -3.55
CA PRO A 369 -7.04 -7.31 -4.14
C PRO A 369 -6.05 -6.75 -3.10
N GLU A 370 -6.55 -6.22 -1.99
CA GLU A 370 -5.80 -5.72 -0.84
C GLU A 370 -5.13 -6.81 0.03
N GLU A 371 -5.69 -8.02 0.10
CA GLU A 371 -5.08 -9.17 0.79
C GLU A 371 -4.08 -9.94 -0.08
N ALA A 372 -4.24 -9.85 -1.41
CA ALA A 372 -3.28 -10.35 -2.39
C ALA A 372 -2.18 -9.33 -2.76
N SER A 373 -2.20 -8.15 -2.14
CA SER A 373 -1.21 -7.09 -2.37
C SER A 373 0.10 -7.35 -1.62
N LEU A 374 1.22 -7.03 -2.25
CA LEU A 374 2.51 -6.91 -1.57
C LEU A 374 2.42 -5.75 -0.57
N LYS A 375 2.79 -6.00 0.69
CA LYS A 375 2.78 -4.97 1.74
C LYS A 375 4.20 -4.69 2.20
N VAL A 376 4.54 -3.42 2.35
CA VAL A 376 5.76 -3.01 3.06
C VAL A 376 5.35 -2.34 4.35
N THR A 377 5.68 -2.99 5.46
CA THR A 377 5.43 -2.46 6.81
C THR A 377 6.72 -1.95 7.40
N GLY A 378 6.64 -0.91 8.22
CA GLY A 378 7.79 -0.44 8.98
C GLY A 378 7.37 0.56 10.04
N THR A 379 8.36 1.22 10.64
CA THR A 379 8.16 2.28 11.62
C THR A 379 8.92 3.54 11.21
N LEU A 380 8.26 4.69 11.31
CA LEU A 380 8.89 6.00 11.24
C LEU A 380 9.26 6.43 12.66
N PHE A 381 10.54 6.43 12.98
CA PHE A 381 11.03 6.91 14.27
C PHE A 381 11.32 8.40 14.22
N ASN A 382 10.75 9.14 15.16
CA ASN A 382 10.99 10.55 15.37
C ASN A 382 12.08 10.72 16.43
N SER A 383 13.27 11.18 16.01
CA SER A 383 14.40 11.39 16.90
C SER A 383 14.36 12.74 17.62
N SER A 384 13.40 13.63 17.29
CA SER A 384 13.29 14.96 17.88
C SER A 384 12.51 14.96 19.22
N SER A 385 12.44 16.15 19.83
CA SER A 385 11.58 16.46 20.97
C SER A 385 10.20 17.02 20.59
N LEU A 386 9.89 17.12 19.30
CA LEU A 386 8.67 17.72 18.79
C LEU A 386 7.67 16.67 18.31
N TYR A 387 6.39 17.02 18.38
CA TYR A 387 5.29 16.24 17.82
C TYR A 387 4.95 16.75 16.42
N TRP A 388 4.64 15.83 15.51
CA TRP A 388 4.03 16.17 14.22
C TRP A 388 2.73 15.41 13.97
N LYS A 389 1.74 16.13 13.45
CA LYS A 389 0.41 15.60 13.18
C LYS A 389 0.42 14.58 12.06
N GLU A 390 1.07 14.91 10.94
CA GLU A 390 1.06 14.08 9.74
C GLU A 390 2.38 14.13 8.95
N GLY A 391 2.59 13.08 8.18
CA GLY A 391 3.66 12.92 7.23
C GLY A 391 3.37 11.77 6.28
N LYS A 392 4.34 11.46 5.42
CA LYS A 392 4.26 10.32 4.51
C LYS A 392 5.58 9.55 4.49
N VAL A 393 5.48 8.24 4.34
CA VAL A 393 6.61 7.37 4.03
C VAL A 393 6.39 6.77 2.65
N GLY A 394 7.36 6.99 1.77
CA GLY A 394 7.45 6.38 0.45
C GLY A 394 8.42 5.20 0.45
N VAL A 395 8.14 4.21 -0.38
CA VAL A 395 8.98 3.02 -0.57
C VAL A 395 9.14 2.79 -2.06
N LEU A 396 10.39 2.60 -2.50
CA LEU A 396 10.71 2.16 -3.85
C LEU A 396 11.11 0.69 -3.79
N ILE A 397 10.47 -0.09 -4.66
CA ILE A 397 10.71 -1.53 -4.83
C ILE A 397 11.54 -1.72 -6.09
N CYS A 398 12.67 -2.43 -5.95
CA CYS A 398 13.54 -2.79 -7.05
C CYS A 398 13.51 -4.28 -7.32
N ASP A 399 13.78 -4.64 -8.58
CA ASP A 399 14.04 -6.01 -9.00
C ASP A 399 15.56 -6.25 -9.09
N PRO A 400 16.15 -7.05 -8.17
CA PRO A 400 17.58 -7.37 -8.21
C PRO A 400 18.01 -8.10 -9.48
N GLU A 401 17.11 -8.84 -10.13
CA GLU A 401 17.41 -9.58 -11.37
C GLU A 401 17.47 -8.63 -12.59
N GLN A 402 16.90 -7.43 -12.47
CA GLN A 402 16.91 -6.39 -13.51
C GLN A 402 17.82 -5.22 -13.12
N ASN A 403 19.05 -5.51 -12.69
CA ASN A 403 20.06 -4.48 -12.36
C ASN A 403 19.56 -3.44 -11.33
N ASN A 404 18.77 -3.88 -10.35
CA ASN A 404 18.11 -3.04 -9.34
C ASN A 404 17.22 -1.94 -9.95
N GLN A 405 16.59 -2.20 -11.08
CA GLN A 405 15.59 -1.29 -11.65
C GLN A 405 14.40 -1.15 -10.70
N VAL A 406 13.92 0.07 -10.52
CA VAL A 406 12.69 0.36 -9.76
C VAL A 406 11.49 -0.17 -10.55
N VAL A 407 10.73 -1.08 -9.95
CA VAL A 407 9.56 -1.75 -10.55
C VAL A 407 8.24 -1.34 -9.90
N ALA A 408 8.27 -0.77 -8.70
CA ALA A 408 7.10 -0.25 -8.02
C ALA A 408 7.46 0.90 -7.09
N VAL A 409 6.54 1.81 -6.90
CA VAL A 409 6.68 2.91 -5.94
C VAL A 409 5.36 3.09 -5.23
N GLY A 410 5.41 3.31 -3.92
CA GLY A 410 4.20 3.51 -3.13
C GLY A 410 4.45 4.46 -1.98
N MET A 411 3.38 5.08 -1.50
CA MET A 411 3.42 5.93 -0.31
C MET A 411 2.31 5.55 0.66
N ALA A 412 2.56 5.74 1.95
CA ALA A 412 1.57 5.64 3.00
C ALA A 412 1.59 6.90 3.87
N PRO A 413 0.43 7.42 4.29
CA PRO A 413 0.37 8.44 5.33
C PRO A 413 0.85 7.88 6.67
N VAL A 414 1.41 8.75 7.48
CA VAL A 414 1.76 8.47 8.88
C VAL A 414 1.23 9.62 9.72
N GLU A 415 0.45 9.29 10.74
CA GLU A 415 -0.18 10.26 11.62
C GLU A 415 0.36 10.13 13.05
N ASN A 416 0.21 11.18 13.84
CA ASN A 416 0.57 11.23 15.25
C ASN A 416 2.04 10.82 15.51
N ILE A 417 2.96 11.54 14.89
CA ILE A 417 4.40 11.30 14.93
C ILE A 417 4.96 11.89 16.24
N TYR A 418 4.81 11.14 17.34
CA TYR A 418 5.24 11.56 18.68
C TYR A 418 6.77 11.64 18.84
N PRO A 419 7.27 12.55 19.69
CA PRO A 419 8.70 12.70 19.97
C PRO A 419 9.29 11.43 20.57
N ARG A 420 10.53 11.10 20.18
CA ARG A 420 11.29 9.93 20.64
C ARG A 420 10.50 8.60 20.52
N SER A 421 9.62 8.51 19.54
CA SER A 421 8.71 7.38 19.36
C SER A 421 8.64 6.92 17.90
N SER A 422 8.12 5.72 17.71
CA SER A 422 7.93 5.08 16.40
C SER A 422 6.45 5.07 16.01
N ALA A 423 6.13 5.61 14.84
CA ALA A 423 4.80 5.52 14.24
C ALA A 423 4.80 4.43 13.15
N PRO A 424 3.87 3.44 13.19
CA PRO A 424 3.84 2.39 12.18
C PRO A 424 3.30 2.92 10.84
N PHE A 425 3.77 2.33 9.74
CA PHE A 425 3.21 2.57 8.41
C PHE A 425 3.09 1.26 7.63
N THR A 426 2.18 1.23 6.66
CA THR A 426 2.01 0.13 5.71
C THR A 426 1.79 0.69 4.31
N VAL A 427 2.72 0.46 3.40
CA VAL A 427 2.57 0.74 1.98
C VAL A 427 2.03 -0.51 1.28
N ILE A 428 0.93 -0.37 0.55
CA ILE A 428 0.25 -1.47 -0.14
C ILE A 428 0.47 -1.33 -1.64
N PHE A 429 0.99 -2.38 -2.26
CA PHE A 429 1.23 -2.47 -3.70
C PHE A 429 0.25 -3.46 -4.32
N LYS A 430 -0.67 -2.95 -5.15
CA LYS A 430 -1.72 -3.76 -5.79
C LYS A 430 -1.24 -4.53 -7.03
N GLN A 431 -0.09 -4.13 -7.58
CA GLN A 431 0.55 -4.78 -8.71
C GLN A 431 1.22 -6.10 -8.30
N ASN A 432 1.16 -7.11 -9.18
CA ASN A 432 1.88 -8.37 -8.99
C ASN A 432 3.36 -8.18 -9.32
N LEU A 433 4.20 -8.18 -8.28
CA LEU A 433 5.63 -7.90 -8.36
C LEU A 433 6.53 -9.14 -8.32
N GLY A 434 5.95 -10.35 -8.26
CA GLY A 434 6.70 -11.57 -8.03
C GLY A 434 7.27 -11.66 -6.60
N GLN A 435 8.08 -12.69 -6.33
CA GLN A 435 8.57 -13.03 -4.98
C GLN A 435 10.04 -12.65 -4.70
N LYS A 436 10.72 -11.96 -5.63
CA LYS A 436 12.17 -11.70 -5.54
C LYS A 436 12.54 -10.22 -5.43
N VAL A 437 11.55 -9.34 -5.26
CA VAL A 437 11.79 -7.90 -5.18
C VAL A 437 12.32 -7.48 -3.80
N VAL A 438 12.93 -6.30 -3.74
CA VAL A 438 13.49 -5.74 -2.50
C VAL A 438 13.11 -4.29 -2.35
N VAL A 439 13.06 -3.81 -1.10
CA VAL A 439 13.02 -2.37 -0.83
C VAL A 439 14.41 -1.80 -1.08
N CYS A 440 14.55 -0.94 -2.09
CA CYS A 440 15.84 -0.36 -2.46
C CYS A 440 16.00 1.10 -2.02
N ASP A 441 14.89 1.84 -1.84
CA ASP A 441 14.93 3.20 -1.32
C ASP A 441 13.70 3.50 -0.45
N LYS A 442 13.86 4.46 0.46
CA LYS A 442 12.86 4.86 1.45
C LYS A 442 12.81 6.38 1.47
N VAL A 443 11.63 6.95 1.35
CA VAL A 443 11.42 8.39 1.30
C VAL A 443 10.63 8.80 2.54
N VAL A 444 11.11 9.79 3.27
CA VAL A 444 10.34 10.42 4.37
C VAL A 444 9.93 11.81 3.94
N SER A 445 8.66 12.14 4.16
CA SER A 445 8.13 13.46 3.83
C SER A 445 7.26 13.96 4.99
N VAL A 446 7.88 14.66 5.93
CA VAL A 446 7.22 15.36 7.04
C VAL A 446 7.49 16.86 6.88
N ASN A 447 6.43 17.66 6.74
CA ASN A 447 6.59 19.11 6.59
C ASN A 447 6.80 19.78 7.95
N ILE A 448 8.07 19.95 8.35
CA ILE A 448 8.43 20.61 9.61
C ILE A 448 8.39 22.14 9.53
N LEU A 449 8.23 22.71 8.32
CA LEU A 449 8.11 24.15 8.09
C LEU A 449 6.65 24.62 8.24
N ASP A 450 5.70 23.69 8.30
CA ASP A 450 4.31 24.02 8.57
C ASP A 450 3.99 24.01 10.06
N GLU A 451 3.81 25.20 10.62
CA GLU A 451 3.43 25.43 12.02
C GLU A 451 2.13 24.71 12.43
N ASN A 452 1.22 24.44 11.47
CA ASN A 452 0.00 23.69 11.77
C ASN A 452 0.24 22.17 11.85
N ASN A 453 1.38 21.69 11.36
CA ASN A 453 1.74 20.28 11.36
C ASN A 453 2.60 19.90 12.57
N GLY A 454 3.29 20.84 13.22
CA GLY A 454 4.11 20.57 14.41
C GLY A 454 3.68 21.38 15.62
N THR A 455 3.60 20.77 16.79
CA THR A 455 3.42 21.50 18.05
C THR A 455 4.68 21.40 18.90
N LEU A 456 5.14 22.55 19.41
CA LEU A 456 6.05 22.54 20.56
C LEU A 456 5.36 21.77 21.69
N PRO A 457 6.06 20.90 22.43
CA PRO A 457 5.51 20.35 23.66
C PRO A 457 5.14 21.56 24.54
N THR A 458 3.84 21.76 24.75
CA THR A 458 3.37 22.70 25.77
C THR A 458 3.95 22.21 27.08
N SER A 459 4.84 23.01 27.68
CA SER A 459 5.40 22.74 28.98
C SER A 459 4.24 22.68 30.00
N GLY A 460 3.88 21.46 30.41
CA GLY A 460 3.02 21.18 31.56
C GLY A 460 1.51 21.09 31.25
N GLU A 461 0.96 19.89 31.44
CA GLU A 461 -0.04 19.60 32.48
C GLU A 461 0.00 18.11 32.86
#